data_AF-A0A737W104-F1
#
_entry.id   AF-A0A737W104-F1
#
_cell.length_a   1.000
_cell.length_b   1.000
_cell.length_c   1.000
_cell.angle_alpha   90.00
_cell.angle_beta   90.00
_cell.angle_gamma   90.00
#
_symmetry.space_group_name_H-M   'P 1'
#
loop_
_entity.id
_entity.type
_entity.pdbx_description
1 polymer ?
#
loop_
_entity_poly.entity_id
_entity_poly.type
_entity_poly.pdbx_seq_one_letter_code
_entity_poly.pdbx_strand_id
1 'polypeptide(L)'
;VQGSAGVMIGAPTGVACSVCPGGMTSGNPVNPLLGARVQPGETDFALPGPLPFVLSRTYSSYRTKTPAPAGLFGPGWKAPFDIRLQIRDKELILNDNG
;
A
#
# COMPACT_ATOMS: atom_id res chain seq x y z
N VAL A 1 -20.53 -22.77 3.07
CA VAL A 1 -20.06 -21.53 2.41
C VAL A 1 -21.07 -20.45 2.74
N GLN A 2 -20.65 -19.34 3.37
CA GLN A 2 -21.54 -18.26 3.81
C GLN A 2 -21.07 -16.95 3.18
N GLY A 3 -22.01 -16.12 2.76
CA GLY A 3 -21.74 -14.87 2.06
C GLY A 3 -21.83 -14.98 0.53
N SER A 4 -21.75 -13.84 -0.15
CA SER A 4 -21.82 -13.72 -1.61
C SER A 4 -20.43 -13.49 -2.20
N ALA A 5 -20.17 -14.10 -3.35
CA ALA A 5 -18.94 -13.89 -4.11
C ALA A 5 -18.84 -12.47 -4.71
N GLY A 6 -19.98 -11.81 -4.95
CA GLY A 6 -20.04 -10.45 -5.48
C GLY A 6 -19.95 -9.36 -4.40
N VAL A 7 -19.91 -9.73 -3.12
CA VAL A 7 -19.80 -8.78 -2.00
C VAL A 7 -18.35 -8.73 -1.55
N MET A 8 -17.77 -7.54 -1.52
CA MET A 8 -16.38 -7.33 -1.12
C MET A 8 -16.23 -7.36 0.41
N ILE A 9 -15.12 -7.91 0.92
CA ILE A 9 -14.82 -7.90 2.36
C ILE A 9 -14.70 -6.45 2.85
N GLY A 10 -15.59 -6.03 3.75
CA GLY A 10 -15.67 -4.65 4.25
C GLY A 10 -16.71 -3.77 3.54
N ALA A 11 -17.52 -4.33 2.64
CA ALA A 11 -18.67 -3.63 2.08
C ALA A 11 -19.66 -3.21 3.19
N PRO A 12 -20.28 -2.02 3.10
CA PRO A 12 -21.23 -1.55 4.10
C PRO A 12 -22.53 -2.37 4.13
N THR A 13 -22.79 -3.17 3.08
CA THR A 13 -23.95 -4.04 2.96
C THR A 13 -23.57 -5.42 2.41
N GLY A 14 -24.26 -6.44 2.90
CA GLY A 14 -24.02 -7.84 2.52
C GLY A 14 -22.89 -8.51 3.33
N VAL A 15 -22.80 -9.84 3.18
CA VAL A 15 -21.73 -10.64 3.79
C VAL A 15 -20.84 -11.15 2.67
N ALA A 16 -19.57 -10.76 2.68
CA ALA A 16 -18.58 -11.25 1.72
C ALA A 16 -18.22 -12.71 2.02
N CYS A 17 -18.10 -13.52 0.97
CA CYS A 17 -17.64 -14.89 1.12
C CYS A 17 -16.10 -14.95 1.09
N SER A 18 -15.47 -14.99 2.28
CA SER A 18 -14.00 -15.00 2.42
C SER A 18 -13.32 -16.29 1.94
N VAL A 19 -14.08 -17.37 1.78
CA VAL A 19 -13.60 -18.69 1.35
C VAL A 19 -14.11 -19.10 -0.03
N CYS A 20 -14.84 -18.22 -0.72
CA CYS A 20 -15.32 -18.51 -2.07
C CYS A 20 -14.17 -18.38 -3.07
N PRO A 21 -14.02 -19.34 -4.00
CA PRO A 21 -13.15 -19.17 -5.16
C PRO A 21 -13.55 -17.90 -5.91
N GLY A 22 -12.62 -16.96 -6.09
CA GLY A 22 -12.88 -15.67 -6.74
C GLY A 22 -13.54 -14.59 -5.87
N GLY A 23 -13.66 -14.80 -4.55
CA GLY A 23 -14.11 -13.75 -3.63
C GLY A 23 -13.18 -12.54 -3.64
N MET A 24 -13.69 -11.37 -4.03
CA MET A 24 -12.90 -10.13 -4.04
C MET A 24 -12.73 -9.59 -2.61
N THR A 25 -11.51 -9.70 -2.08
CA THR A 25 -11.12 -9.09 -0.80
C THR A 25 -10.77 -7.60 -0.93
N SER A 26 -10.59 -7.11 -2.16
CA SER A 26 -10.30 -5.73 -2.53
C SER A 26 -10.87 -5.42 -3.92
N GLY A 27 -11.42 -4.23 -4.11
CA GLY A 27 -11.80 -3.73 -5.43
C GLY A 27 -10.65 -2.91 -5.98
N ASN A 28 -9.67 -3.52 -6.67
CA ASN A 28 -8.49 -2.80 -7.17
C ASN A 28 -8.89 -1.48 -7.91
N PRO A 29 -8.43 -0.29 -7.46
CA PRO A 29 -7.38 -0.04 -6.47
C PRO A 29 -7.86 0.36 -5.07
N VAL A 30 -9.15 0.26 -4.73
CA VAL A 30 -9.71 0.64 -3.43
C VAL A 30 -9.81 -0.54 -2.47
N ASN A 31 -9.34 -0.36 -1.24
CA ASN A 31 -9.67 -1.21 -0.11
C ASN A 31 -11.05 -0.79 0.43
N PRO A 32 -12.10 -1.62 0.29
CA PRO A 32 -13.47 -1.23 0.65
C PRO A 32 -13.68 -1.10 2.17
N LEU A 33 -12.90 -1.82 2.99
CA LEU A 33 -12.95 -1.69 4.45
C LEU A 33 -12.42 -0.33 4.91
N LEU A 34 -11.31 0.13 4.31
CA LEU A 34 -10.65 1.37 4.68
C LEU A 34 -11.17 2.58 3.89
N GLY A 35 -11.91 2.36 2.80
CA GLY A 35 -12.28 3.39 1.83
C GLY A 35 -11.09 4.06 1.16
N ALA A 36 -9.92 3.44 1.20
CA ALA A 36 -8.65 4.01 0.76
C ALA A 36 -8.18 3.37 -0.53
N ARG A 37 -7.64 4.18 -1.46
CA ARG A 37 -6.90 3.69 -2.61
C ARG A 37 -5.57 3.11 -2.14
N VAL A 38 -5.35 1.84 -2.43
CA VAL A 38 -4.10 1.11 -2.21
C VAL A 38 -3.63 0.59 -3.56
N GLN A 39 -2.51 1.12 -4.04
CA GLN A 39 -1.83 0.61 -5.21
C GLN A 39 -0.61 -0.21 -4.73
N PRO A 40 -0.59 -1.54 -4.97
CA PRO A 40 0.56 -2.37 -4.65
C PRO A 40 1.77 -1.96 -5.50
N GLY A 41 2.95 -2.47 -5.12
CA GLY A 41 4.20 -2.12 -5.75
C GLY A 41 4.26 -2.67 -7.16
N GLU A 42 3.92 -1.83 -8.14
CA GLU A 42 4.06 -2.12 -9.56
C GLU A 42 5.36 -1.47 -10.07
N THR A 43 5.98 -2.11 -11.07
CA THR A 43 7.15 -1.54 -11.74
C THR A 43 6.73 -0.30 -12.53
N ASP A 44 7.17 0.87 -12.08
CA ASP A 44 6.97 2.12 -12.80
C ASP A 44 7.77 2.09 -14.12
N PHE A 45 9.05 1.72 -14.03
CA PHE A 45 9.91 1.48 -15.19
C PHE A 45 11.12 0.64 -14.83
N ALA A 46 11.73 0.02 -15.85
CA ALA A 46 12.98 -0.71 -15.74
C ALA A 46 13.95 -0.24 -16.84
N LEU A 47 15.17 0.12 -16.46
CA LEU A 47 16.24 0.42 -17.40
C LEU A 47 17.09 -0.84 -17.61
N PRO A 48 17.28 -1.29 -18.86
CA PRO A 48 18.07 -2.48 -19.15
C PRO A 48 19.56 -2.23 -18.89
N GLY A 49 20.27 -3.27 -18.47
CA GLY A 49 21.72 -3.25 -18.24
C GLY A 49 22.20 -4.52 -17.53
N PRO A 50 23.51 -4.75 -17.41
CA PRO A 50 24.07 -5.88 -16.66
C PRO A 50 23.60 -5.92 -15.20
N LEU A 51 23.33 -4.75 -14.63
CA LEU A 51 22.60 -4.58 -13.38
C LEU A 51 21.36 -3.70 -13.67
N PRO A 52 20.17 -4.28 -13.87
CA PRO A 52 18.97 -3.52 -14.19
C PRO A 52 18.60 -2.53 -13.09
N PHE A 53 18.23 -1.31 -13.48
CA PHE A 53 17.61 -0.35 -12.56
C PHE A 53 16.09 -0.48 -12.65
N VAL A 54 15.45 -0.89 -11.56
CA VAL A 54 14.00 -1.07 -11.49
C VAL A 54 13.44 -0.06 -10.49
N LEU A 55 12.58 0.84 -10.96
CA LEU A 55 11.78 1.69 -10.08
C LEU A 55 10.43 1.01 -9.84
N SER A 56 10.06 0.88 -8.57
CA SER A 56 8.72 0.45 -8.18
C SER A 56 8.28 1.26 -6.97
N ARG A 57 7.01 1.64 -6.96
CA ARG A 57 6.43 2.41 -5.86
C ARG A 57 5.08 1.85 -5.47
N THR A 58 4.81 1.88 -4.17
CA THR A 58 3.48 1.60 -3.60
C THR A 58 2.80 2.91 -3.25
N TYR A 59 1.49 2.98 -3.41
CA TYR A 59 0.69 4.12 -2.98
C TYR A 59 -0.41 3.71 -2.00
N SER A 60 -0.62 4.52 -0.96
CA SER A 60 -1.79 4.43 -0.09
C SER A 60 -2.35 5.82 0.19
N SER A 61 -3.64 6.00 -0.07
CA SER A 61 -4.36 7.23 0.31
C SER A 61 -4.86 7.19 1.77
N TYR A 62 -4.59 6.10 2.50
CA TYR A 62 -5.07 5.95 3.87
C TYR A 62 -4.39 6.96 4.79
N ARG A 63 -5.19 7.81 5.44
CA ARG A 63 -4.70 8.84 6.37
C ARG A 63 -5.00 8.42 7.80
N THR A 64 -3.95 8.16 8.57
CA THR A 64 -4.03 7.92 10.02
C THR A 64 -4.00 9.24 10.79
N LYS A 65 -4.36 9.21 12.08
CA LYS A 65 -4.26 10.39 12.97
C LYS A 65 -2.81 10.91 13.08
N THR A 66 -1.86 9.99 13.08
CA THR A 66 -0.41 10.26 13.06
C THR A 66 0.15 9.76 11.73
N PRO A 67 0.20 10.61 10.69
CA PRO A 67 0.69 10.20 9.38
C PRO A 67 2.17 9.83 9.47
N ALA A 68 2.55 8.76 8.76
CA ALA A 68 3.97 8.47 8.54
C ALA A 68 4.62 9.66 7.82
N PRO A 69 5.88 9.99 8.12
CA PRO A 69 6.52 11.10 7.45
C PRO A 69 6.66 10.82 5.95
N ALA A 70 6.41 11.82 5.11
CA ALA A 70 6.41 11.65 3.65
C ALA A 70 7.80 11.25 3.14
N GLY A 71 7.88 10.17 2.35
CA GLY A 71 9.10 9.67 1.74
C GLY A 71 9.62 10.52 0.57
N LEU A 72 10.60 10.01 -0.17
CA LEU A 72 11.17 10.70 -1.34
C LEU A 72 10.12 11.13 -2.39
N PHE A 73 9.02 10.40 -2.50
CA PHE A 73 7.97 10.61 -3.51
C PHE A 73 6.75 11.37 -2.98
N GLY A 74 6.81 11.90 -1.76
CA GLY A 74 5.72 12.66 -1.14
C GLY A 74 4.69 11.79 -0.39
N PRO A 75 3.60 12.40 0.11
CA PRO A 75 2.63 11.72 0.96
C PRO A 75 1.95 10.52 0.28
N GLY A 76 1.84 9.42 1.01
CA GLY A 76 1.18 8.20 0.55
C GLY A 76 2.02 7.34 -0.39
N TRP A 77 3.12 7.83 -0.91
CA TRP A 77 4.05 7.06 -1.74
C TRP A 77 5.18 6.47 -0.89
N LYS A 78 5.57 5.23 -1.22
CA LYS A 78 6.73 4.54 -0.65
C LYS A 78 7.45 3.76 -1.74
N ALA A 79 8.78 3.69 -1.66
CA ALA A 79 9.60 2.87 -2.54
C ALA A 79 10.48 1.91 -1.71
N PRO A 80 10.90 0.77 -2.26
CA PRO A 80 11.76 -0.19 -1.54
C PRO A 80 13.08 0.42 -1.06
N PHE A 81 13.59 1.45 -1.72
CA PHE A 81 14.84 2.12 -1.36
C PHE A 81 14.64 3.39 -0.50
N ASP A 82 13.43 3.66 -0.04
CA ASP A 82 13.10 4.85 0.77
C ASP A 82 13.50 4.65 2.25
N ILE A 83 14.79 4.38 2.48
CA ILE A 83 15.41 4.28 3.81
C ILE A 83 16.06 5.63 4.12
N ARG A 84 15.76 6.19 5.29
CA ARG A 84 16.31 7.50 5.69
C ARG A 84 16.59 7.60 7.17
N LEU A 85 17.55 8.47 7.51
CA LEU A 85 17.91 8.82 8.87
C LEU A 85 17.38 10.22 9.19
N GLN A 86 16.64 10.36 10.28
CA GLN A 86 16.23 11.67 10.81
C GLN A 86 17.03 11.97 12.07
N ILE A 87 17.77 13.07 12.04
CA ILE A 87 18.56 13.56 13.17
C ILE A 87 17.73 14.59 13.92
N ARG A 88 17.61 14.43 15.23
CA ARG A 88 16.97 15.38 16.15
C ARG A 88 17.88 15.57 17.38
N ASP A 89 17.64 16.61 18.16
CA ASP A 89 18.54 17.03 19.25
C ASP A 89 18.86 15.94 20.29
N LYS A 90 17.95 14.99 20.51
CA LYS A 90 18.10 13.90 21.50
C LYS A 90 17.89 12.50 20.93
N GLU A 91 17.61 12.39 19.64
CA GLU A 91 17.22 11.12 19.02
C GLU A 91 17.67 11.00 17.57
N LEU A 92 17.95 9.77 17.17
CA LEU A 92 18.28 9.39 15.81
C LEU A 92 17.25 8.35 15.35
N ILE A 93 16.42 8.71 14.39
CA ILE A 93 15.32 7.85 13.91
C ILE A 93 15.71 7.26 12.56
N LEU A 94 15.88 5.95 12.50
CA LEU A 94 15.91 5.22 11.24
C LEU A 94 14.47 4.98 10.78
N ASN A 95 14.13 5.49 9.61
CA ASN A 95 12.89 5.14 8.91
C ASN A 95 13.29 4.17 7.82
N ASP A 96 12.93 2.91 7.98
CA ASP A 96 13.13 1.87 6.99
C ASP A 96 11.89 1.70 6.10
N ASN A 97 11.99 0.78 5.16
CA ASN A 97 10.93 0.46 4.23
C ASN A 97 9.93 -0.58 4.77
N GLY A 98 9.99 -0.93 6.07
CA GLY A 98 9.13 -1.92 6.72
C GLY A 98 9.67 -3.35 6.65
#